data_AF-A0A9D9VED2-F1
#
_entry.id   AF-A0A9D9VED2-F1
#
_cell.length_a   1.000
_cell.length_b   1.000
_cell.length_c   1.000
_cell.angle_alpha   90.00
_cell.angle_beta   90.00
_cell.angle_gamma   90.00
#
_symmetry.space_group_name_H-M   'P 1'
#
loop_
_entity.id
_entity.type
_entity.pdbx_description
1 polymer ?
#
loop_
_entity_poly.entity_id
_entity_poly.type
_entity_poly.pdbx_seq_one_letter_code
_entity_poly.pdbx_strand_id
1 'polypeptide(L)'
;MAATLIYEFGRIDMGIWGESNSMKQLRADPLAKKDLLGMVLIQSDEEPNQSFMDLQTPHVDHWFLPKNKSLEEARAEVIKYAEENGWTRKETNMDNDRYWSGIKFGGVSYDINLSVTIEDPDNKSHSAYHFSTKSVRVSLR
;
A
#
# COMPACT_ATOMS: atom_id res chain seq x y z
N MET A 1 -36.13 1.39 24.88
CA MET A 1 -36.23 0.85 23.51
C MET A 1 -35.74 1.96 22.58
N ALA A 2 -34.57 1.82 21.97
CA ALA A 2 -34.05 2.80 21.02
C ALA A 2 -33.99 2.14 19.65
N ALA A 3 -34.62 2.78 18.67
CA ALA A 3 -34.86 2.26 17.34
C ALA A 3 -33.57 2.28 16.50
N THR A 4 -33.31 1.15 15.84
CA THR A 4 -32.30 0.99 14.80
C THR A 4 -32.72 1.78 13.56
N LEU A 5 -31.92 2.78 13.19
CA LEU A 5 -31.96 3.37 11.84
C LEU A 5 -30.91 2.63 10.99
N ILE A 6 -31.41 1.75 10.12
CA ILE A 6 -30.61 1.06 9.10
C ILE A 6 -30.48 2.03 7.92
N TYR A 7 -29.27 2.56 7.72
CA TYR A 7 -28.88 3.13 6.42
C TYR A 7 -27.89 2.17 5.77
N GLU A 8 -28.32 1.58 4.66
CA GLU A 8 -27.49 0.74 3.78
C GLU A 8 -26.51 1.60 2.99
N PHE A 9 -25.37 1.92 3.60
CA PHE A 9 -24.15 2.29 2.88
C PHE A 9 -22.99 1.63 3.62
N GLY A 10 -22.28 0.73 2.93
CA GLY A 10 -21.00 0.10 3.30
C GLY A 10 -20.74 -0.11 4.80
N ARG A 11 -20.88 -1.36 5.28
CA ARG A 11 -20.43 -1.74 6.63
C ARG A 11 -18.95 -1.37 6.82
N ILE A 12 -18.69 -0.27 7.52
CA ILE A 12 -17.36 0.01 8.08
C ILE A 12 -17.22 -0.88 9.30
N ASP A 13 -16.44 -1.93 9.12
CA ASP A 13 -16.21 -2.99 10.08
C ASP A 13 -15.17 -2.50 11.12
N MET A 14 -15.64 -1.65 12.05
CA MET A 14 -14.86 -1.22 13.21
C MET A 14 -14.85 -2.36 14.23
N GLY A 15 -13.75 -3.11 14.28
CA GLY A 15 -13.50 -4.01 15.41
C GLY A 15 -13.56 -3.23 16.73
N ILE A 16 -14.01 -3.87 17.80
CA ILE A 16 -14.30 -3.29 19.13
C ILE A 16 -13.03 -2.77 19.86
N TRP A 17 -11.89 -2.65 19.17
CA TRP A 17 -10.61 -2.19 19.71
C TRP A 17 -9.83 -1.38 18.66
N GLY A 18 -10.26 -0.15 18.36
CA GLY A 18 -9.44 0.92 17.76
C GLY A 18 -8.78 0.72 16.38
N GLU A 19 -8.82 -0.47 15.79
CA GLU A 19 -8.19 -0.80 14.50
C GLU A 19 -9.26 -1.27 13.51
N SER A 20 -9.32 -0.63 12.34
CA SER A 20 -10.24 -1.01 11.27
C SER A 20 -9.87 -2.38 10.70
N ASN A 21 -10.88 -3.17 10.29
CA ASN A 21 -10.61 -4.43 9.57
C ASN A 21 -9.77 -4.21 8.31
N SER A 22 -9.80 -3.00 7.75
CA SER A 22 -8.95 -2.62 6.63
C SER A 22 -7.47 -2.57 6.97
N MET A 23 -7.07 -1.93 8.07
CA MET A 23 -5.66 -1.95 8.47
C MET A 23 -5.15 -3.37 8.75
N LYS A 24 -6.00 -4.23 9.33
CA LYS A 24 -5.65 -5.64 9.56
C LYS A 24 -5.40 -6.37 8.25
N GLN A 25 -6.23 -6.15 7.24
CA GLN A 25 -6.04 -6.74 5.92
C GLN A 25 -4.78 -6.23 5.23
N LEU A 26 -4.51 -4.92 5.29
CA LEU A 26 -3.30 -4.32 4.72
C LEU A 26 -2.04 -4.92 5.36
N ARG A 27 -1.97 -4.97 6.69
CA ARG A 27 -0.85 -5.55 7.44
C ARG A 27 -0.66 -7.04 7.21
N ALA A 28 -1.75 -7.76 6.92
CA ALA A 28 -1.72 -9.19 6.63
C ALA A 28 -1.21 -9.49 5.20
N ASP A 29 -1.18 -8.50 4.30
CA ASP A 29 -0.67 -8.75 2.94
C ASP A 29 0.84 -9.03 2.96
N PRO A 30 1.33 -10.02 2.20
CA PRO A 30 2.76 -10.33 2.14
C PRO A 30 3.66 -9.14 1.75
N LEU A 31 3.14 -8.16 1.02
CA LEU A 31 3.86 -6.95 0.62
C LEU A 31 3.96 -5.89 1.72
N ALA A 32 3.17 -6.01 2.79
CA ALA A 32 3.29 -5.17 3.98
C ALA A 32 4.39 -5.65 4.95
N LYS A 33 5.14 -6.70 4.61
CA LYS A 33 6.22 -7.18 5.48
C LYS A 33 7.38 -6.18 5.52
N LYS A 34 7.89 -5.95 6.73
CA LYS A 34 9.08 -5.11 6.98
C LYS A 34 10.39 -5.75 6.48
N ASP A 35 10.37 -7.05 6.20
CA ASP A 35 11.43 -7.76 5.50
C ASP A 35 10.85 -8.30 4.18
N LEU A 36 11.07 -7.55 3.11
CA LEU A 36 10.56 -7.86 1.78
C LEU A 36 11.72 -8.18 0.84
N LEU A 37 11.76 -9.43 0.36
CA LEU A 37 12.70 -9.91 -0.66
C LEU A 37 14.18 -9.61 -0.34
N GLY A 38 14.56 -9.61 0.95
CA GLY A 38 15.92 -9.33 1.41
C GLY A 38 16.36 -7.88 1.27
N MET A 39 15.44 -6.96 0.99
CA MET A 39 15.72 -5.52 0.96
C MET A 39 15.71 -4.92 2.38
N VAL A 40 16.42 -3.82 2.57
CA VAL A 40 16.45 -3.11 3.86
C VAL A 40 15.30 -2.13 3.93
N LEU A 41 14.41 -2.28 4.92
CA LEU A 41 13.43 -1.25 5.24
C LEU A 41 14.16 -0.01 5.77
N ILE A 42 13.94 1.13 5.12
CA ILE A 42 14.49 2.43 5.53
C ILE A 42 13.43 3.32 6.18
N GLN A 43 12.15 3.15 5.82
CA GLN A 43 11.04 3.87 6.43
C GLN A 43 9.75 3.07 6.29
N SER A 44 8.85 3.26 7.24
CA SER A 44 7.49 2.71 7.27
C SER A 44 6.54 3.80 7.73
N ASP A 45 5.42 3.93 7.04
CA ASP A 45 4.33 4.81 7.41
C ASP A 45 3.02 4.01 7.39
N GLU A 46 2.22 4.16 8.42
CA GLU A 46 0.98 3.42 8.60
C GLU A 46 -0.07 4.40 9.13
N GLU A 47 -0.99 4.81 8.27
CA GLU A 47 -2.07 5.71 8.65
C GLU A 47 -3.38 4.93 8.75
N PRO A 48 -3.84 4.59 9.98
CA PRO A 48 -5.18 4.07 10.17
C PRO A 48 -6.20 5.17 9.89
N ASN A 49 -7.39 4.82 9.38
CA ASN A 49 -8.50 5.78 9.23
C ASN A 49 -8.68 6.60 10.52
N GLN A 50 -8.41 7.90 10.48
CA GLN A 50 -8.35 8.71 11.70
C GLN A 50 -9.74 9.13 12.22
N SER A 51 -10.82 9.05 11.40
CA SER A 51 -12.17 9.40 11.86
C SER A 51 -13.28 8.94 10.89
N PHE A 52 -14.53 8.84 11.39
CA PHE A 52 -15.77 8.66 10.59
C PHE A 52 -15.96 9.75 9.53
N MET A 53 -15.37 10.94 9.75
CA MET A 53 -15.44 12.09 8.84
C MET A 53 -14.26 12.17 7.87
N ASP A 54 -13.17 11.41 8.11
CA ASP A 54 -12.01 11.42 7.23
C ASP A 54 -12.18 10.37 6.14
N LEU A 55 -12.34 10.86 4.91
CA LEU A 55 -12.42 10.06 3.68
C LEU A 55 -11.07 9.44 3.27
N GLN A 56 -10.01 9.60 4.08
CA GLN A 56 -8.73 9.00 3.74
C GLN A 56 -8.82 7.49 3.89
N THR A 57 -8.53 6.79 2.80
CA THR A 57 -8.38 5.34 2.76
C THR A 57 -7.18 4.94 3.63
N PRO A 58 -7.30 3.89 4.45
CA PRO A 58 -6.19 3.48 5.29
C PRO A 58 -5.04 3.03 4.40
N HIS A 59 -3.80 3.27 4.81
CA HIS A 59 -2.66 2.88 3.99
C HIS A 59 -1.44 2.42 4.78
N VAL A 60 -0.65 1.59 4.11
CA VAL A 60 0.66 1.13 4.57
C VAL A 60 1.66 1.44 3.48
N ASP A 61 2.68 2.23 3.83
CA ASP A 61 3.78 2.59 2.97
C ASP A 61 5.11 2.07 3.52
N HIS A 62 5.87 1.37 2.69
CA HIS A 62 7.21 0.92 3.02
C HIS A 62 8.21 1.37 1.96
N TRP A 63 9.34 1.90 2.41
CA TRP A 63 10.46 2.26 1.55
C TRP A 63 11.61 1.30 1.80
N PHE A 64 12.13 0.73 0.73
CA PHE A 64 13.16 -0.28 0.75
C PHE A 64 14.41 0.13 -0.03
N LEU A 65 15.57 -0.14 0.56
CA LEU A 65 16.86 -0.02 -0.10
C LEU A 65 17.30 -1.42 -0.58
N PRO A 66 17.49 -1.62 -1.90
CA PRO A 66 18.07 -2.85 -2.41
C PRO A 66 19.56 -2.91 -2.07
N LYS A 67 19.98 -3.95 -1.33
CA LYS A 67 21.38 -4.10 -0.89
C LYS A 67 22.35 -4.45 -2.02
N ASN A 68 21.94 -5.34 -2.92
CA ASN A 68 22.84 -5.99 -3.90
C ASN A 68 22.25 -6.04 -5.32
N LYS A 69 21.30 -5.17 -5.65
CA LYS A 69 20.61 -5.15 -6.95
C LYS A 69 20.21 -3.74 -7.34
N SER A 70 19.93 -3.51 -8.63
CA SER A 70 19.43 -2.22 -9.08
C SER A 70 18.01 -1.96 -8.57
N LEU A 71 17.57 -0.69 -8.56
CA LEU A 71 16.20 -0.34 -8.19
C LEU A 71 15.16 -0.93 -9.16
N GLU A 72 15.54 -1.06 -10.43
CA GLU A 72 14.70 -1.63 -11.48
C GLU A 72 14.53 -3.14 -11.28
N GLU A 73 15.62 -3.85 -10.97
CA GLU A 73 15.59 -5.26 -10.60
C GLU A 73 14.77 -5.49 -9.33
N ALA A 74 15.00 -4.68 -8.30
CA ALA A 74 14.23 -4.74 -7.07
C ALA A 74 12.73 -4.51 -7.30
N ARG A 75 12.37 -3.48 -8.09
CA ARG A 75 10.98 -3.21 -8.45
C ARG A 75 10.38 -4.36 -9.25
N ALA A 76 11.08 -4.90 -10.23
CA ALA A 76 10.60 -6.02 -11.04
C ALA A 76 10.36 -7.27 -10.17
N GLU A 77 11.24 -7.56 -9.21
CA GLU A 77 11.04 -8.65 -8.26
C GLU A 77 9.82 -8.43 -7.36
N VAL A 78 9.61 -7.21 -6.85
CA VAL A 78 8.42 -6.88 -6.05
C VAL A 78 7.15 -7.05 -6.88
N ILE A 79 7.13 -6.59 -8.13
CA ILE A 79 5.99 -6.75 -9.04
C ILE A 79 5.72 -8.23 -9.28
N LYS A 80 6.74 -9.01 -9.61
CA LYS A 80 6.62 -10.45 -9.81
C LYS A 80 6.07 -11.13 -8.55
N TYR A 81 6.60 -10.79 -7.38
CA TYR A 81 6.11 -11.31 -6.10
C TYR A 81 4.66 -10.91 -5.83
N ALA A 82 4.25 -9.70 -6.20
CA ALA A 82 2.85 -9.28 -6.11
C ALA A 82 1.96 -10.15 -7.00
N GLU A 83 2.32 -10.34 -8.26
CA GLU A 83 1.58 -11.17 -9.21
C GLU A 83 1.46 -12.63 -8.73
N GLU A 84 2.55 -13.20 -8.21
CA GLU A 84 2.57 -14.53 -7.58
C GLU A 84 1.64 -14.63 -6.35
N ASN A 85 1.37 -13.50 -5.68
CA ASN A 85 0.49 -13.41 -4.51
C ASN A 85 -0.93 -12.89 -4.84
N GLY A 86 -1.34 -13.03 -6.10
CA GLY A 86 -2.72 -12.78 -6.55
C GLY A 86 -3.05 -11.31 -6.82
N TRP A 87 -2.05 -10.44 -6.94
CA TRP A 87 -2.25 -9.08 -7.40
C TRP A 87 -2.36 -9.04 -8.92
N THR A 88 -3.37 -8.34 -9.44
CA THR A 88 -3.57 -8.16 -10.87
C THR A 88 -3.17 -6.75 -11.27
N ARG A 89 -2.30 -6.60 -12.27
CA ARG A 89 -1.89 -5.29 -12.78
C ARG A 89 -3.10 -4.47 -13.22
N LYS A 90 -3.20 -3.22 -12.77
CA LYS A 90 -4.16 -2.25 -13.32
C LYS A 90 -3.62 -1.71 -14.64
N GLU A 91 -4.48 -1.64 -15.65
CA GLU A 91 -4.21 -0.81 -16.82
C GLU A 91 -4.30 0.65 -16.39
N THR A 92 -3.14 1.31 -16.29
CA THR A 92 -3.08 2.74 -15.96
C THR A 92 -2.58 3.50 -17.17
N ASN A 93 -3.20 4.65 -17.48
CA ASN A 93 -2.70 5.59 -18.50
C ASN A 93 -1.40 6.30 -18.08
N MET A 94 -0.83 5.94 -16.93
CA MET A 94 0.48 6.39 -16.46
C MET A 94 1.53 5.38 -16.93
N ASP A 95 1.85 5.39 -18.23
CA ASP A 95 3.01 4.69 -18.76
C ASP A 95 4.27 5.43 -18.33
N ASN A 96 4.72 5.16 -17.10
CA ASN A 96 6.10 5.46 -16.73
C ASN A 96 6.76 4.21 -16.13
N ASP A 97 8.01 3.97 -16.51
CA ASP A 97 8.78 2.80 -16.08
C ASP A 97 9.03 2.75 -14.56
N ARG A 98 8.66 3.82 -13.83
CA ARG A 98 8.89 3.96 -12.40
C ARG A 98 7.69 3.62 -11.54
N TYR A 99 6.48 3.52 -12.11
CA TYR A 99 5.23 3.29 -11.38
C TYR A 99 4.57 2.01 -11.87
N TRP A 100 4.19 1.15 -10.95
CA TRP A 100 3.34 0.00 -11.24
C TRP A 100 2.19 0.04 -10.26
N SER A 101 0.99 -0.33 -10.69
CA SER A 101 -0.12 -0.51 -9.77
C SER A 101 -0.89 -1.79 -10.01
N GLY A 102 -1.39 -2.36 -8.93
CA GLY A 102 -2.12 -3.60 -8.91
C GLY A 102 -3.37 -3.50 -8.07
N ILE A 103 -4.30 -4.41 -8.34
CA ILE A 103 -5.52 -4.58 -7.59
C ILE A 103 -5.58 -6.00 -7.06
N LYS A 104 -6.07 -6.15 -5.84
CA LYS A 104 -6.41 -7.44 -5.26
C LYS A 104 -7.78 -7.32 -4.62
N PHE A 105 -8.67 -8.22 -5.01
CA PHE A 105 -10.01 -8.27 -4.43
C PHE A 105 -9.91 -8.74 -2.98
N GLY A 106 -10.12 -7.83 -2.03
CA GLY A 106 -10.10 -8.09 -0.59
C GLY A 106 -11.36 -8.79 -0.06
N GLY A 107 -12.24 -9.27 -0.95
CA GLY A 107 -13.55 -9.80 -0.60
C GLY A 107 -14.61 -8.70 -0.48
N VAL A 108 -15.34 -8.66 0.64
CA VAL A 108 -16.71 -8.09 0.73
C VAL A 108 -16.84 -6.56 0.85
N SER A 109 -15.79 -5.73 0.74
CA SER A 109 -15.99 -4.28 0.93
C SER A 109 -15.09 -3.28 0.19
N TYR A 110 -13.91 -3.64 -0.34
CA TYR A 110 -13.14 -2.73 -1.20
C TYR A 110 -12.01 -3.47 -1.91
N ASP A 111 -11.64 -2.92 -3.06
CA ASP A 111 -10.42 -3.30 -3.78
C ASP A 111 -9.22 -2.73 -3.04
N ILE A 112 -8.21 -3.56 -2.76
CA ILE A 112 -6.93 -3.06 -2.28
C ILE A 112 -6.10 -2.65 -3.49
N ASN A 113 -5.55 -1.45 -3.44
CA ASN A 113 -4.65 -0.88 -4.42
C ASN A 113 -3.23 -1.05 -3.93
N LEU A 114 -2.38 -1.59 -4.80
CA LEU A 114 -0.95 -1.63 -4.60
C LEU A 114 -0.31 -0.67 -5.57
N SER A 115 0.68 0.09 -5.12
CA SER A 115 1.60 0.78 -6.01
C SER A 115 3.05 0.46 -5.65
N VAL A 116 3.86 0.18 -6.66
CA VAL A 116 5.30 -0.06 -6.53
C VAL A 116 6.03 1.01 -7.34
N THR A 117 6.75 1.89 -6.63
CA THR A 117 7.35 3.09 -7.21
C THR A 117 8.84 3.17 -6.93
N ILE A 118 9.64 3.60 -7.90
CA ILE A 118 11.03 4.01 -7.66
C ILE A 118 11.04 5.47 -7.22
N GLU A 119 11.41 5.71 -5.97
CA GLU A 119 11.57 7.05 -5.40
C GLU A 119 13.01 7.52 -5.62
N ASP A 120 13.15 8.74 -6.14
CA ASP A 120 14.42 9.40 -6.43
C ASP A 120 14.44 10.74 -5.67
N PRO A 121 15.39 10.97 -4.74
CA PRO A 121 15.42 12.18 -3.93
C PRO A 121 15.61 13.46 -4.76
N ASP A 122 16.14 13.32 -5.98
CA ASP A 122 16.31 14.44 -6.91
C ASP A 122 15.00 14.78 -7.67
N ASN A 123 13.99 13.92 -7.58
CA ASN A 123 12.70 14.11 -8.25
C ASN A 123 11.69 14.77 -7.30
N LYS A 124 11.61 16.10 -7.35
CA LYS A 124 10.70 16.95 -6.54
C LYS A 124 9.20 16.72 -6.77
N SER A 125 8.82 15.79 -7.66
CA SER A 125 7.43 15.62 -8.12
C SER A 125 6.59 14.66 -7.28
N HIS A 126 7.18 13.77 -6.47
CA HIS A 126 6.42 12.62 -5.93
C HIS A 126 6.53 12.30 -4.43
N SER A 127 7.34 12.99 -3.64
CA SER A 127 7.38 12.72 -2.19
C SER A 127 7.39 13.99 -1.36
N ALA A 128 6.40 14.13 -0.47
CA ALA A 128 6.43 15.02 0.69
C ALA A 128 7.50 14.60 1.72
N TYR A 129 8.15 13.46 1.48
CA TYR A 129 9.22 12.89 2.27
C TYR A 129 10.56 13.13 1.58
N HIS A 130 11.40 13.97 2.17
CA HIS A 130 12.75 14.21 1.71
C HIS A 130 13.65 13.02 2.05
N PHE A 131 13.74 12.04 1.16
CA PHE A 131 14.77 11.00 1.26
C PHE A 131 16.12 11.56 0.81
N SER A 132 17.21 11.06 1.37
CA SER A 132 18.57 11.30 0.86
C SER A 132 19.05 10.19 -0.07
N THR A 133 18.21 9.18 -0.33
CA THR A 133 18.62 7.93 -0.99
C THR A 133 17.49 7.39 -1.85
N LYS A 134 17.84 6.88 -3.04
CA LYS A 134 16.89 6.23 -3.95
C LYS A 134 16.37 4.93 -3.33
N SER A 135 15.07 4.66 -3.48
CA SER A 135 14.42 3.52 -2.84
C SER A 135 13.27 2.97 -3.68
N VAL A 136 12.83 1.75 -3.36
CA VAL A 136 11.58 1.19 -3.86
C VAL A 136 10.51 1.39 -2.80
N ARG A 137 9.47 2.15 -3.13
CA ARG A 137 8.28 2.32 -2.29
C ARG A 137 7.22 1.30 -2.67
N VAL A 138 6.64 0.67 -1.66
CA VAL A 138 5.47 -0.21 -1.75
C VAL A 138 4.35 0.45 -0.95
N SER A 139 3.26 0.83 -1.61
CA SER A 139 2.07 1.44 -1.00
C SER A 139 0.88 0.50 -1.15
N LEU A 140 0.18 0.23 -0.06
CA LEU A 140 -1.06 -0.53 -0.02
C LEU A 140 -2.18 0.39 0.48
N ARG A 141 -3.29 0.48 -0.25
CA ARG A 141 -4.44 1.36 0.05
C ARG A 141 -5.78 0.67 -0.21
#